data_AF-A0A1F9GMX8-F1
#
_entry.id   AF-A0A1F9GMX8-F1
#
_cell.length_a   1.000
_cell.length_b   1.000
_cell.length_c   1.000
_cell.angle_alpha   90.00
_cell.angle_beta   90.00
_cell.angle_gamma   90.00
#
_symmetry.space_group_name_H-M   'P 1'
#
loop_
_entity.id
_entity.type
_entity.pdbx_description
1 polymer ?
#
loop_
_entity_poly.entity_id
_entity_poly.type
_entity_poly.pdbx_seq_one_letter_code
_entity_poly.pdbx_strand_id
1 'polypeptide(L)'
;MKKNILFFLLTSFLVLGSTESLKADTLGLPKEFCGRSTGEACKTDTDCQTGGCSGEVCQGKKEKPVITICEYRACYRADSFRVKCGCVEKKCQWN
;
A
#
# COMPACT_ATOMS: atom_id res chain seq x y z
N MET A 1 -15.56 -7.22 -61.40
CA MET A 1 -15.19 -6.04 -60.59
C MET A 1 -15.94 -6.09 -59.27
N LYS A 2 -15.26 -5.75 -58.15
CA LYS A 2 -15.72 -5.59 -56.75
C LYS A 2 -15.91 -6.90 -55.95
N LYS A 3 -14.87 -7.45 -55.31
CA LYS A 3 -14.18 -7.09 -54.02
C LYS A 3 -14.90 -7.63 -52.76
N ASN A 4 -14.28 -8.67 -52.19
CA ASN A 4 -14.00 -8.92 -50.77
C ASN A 4 -15.14 -8.76 -49.73
N ILE A 5 -15.74 -9.88 -49.36
CA ILE A 5 -16.30 -10.14 -48.02
C ILE A 5 -15.68 -11.44 -47.51
N LEU A 6 -14.41 -11.36 -47.11
CA LEU A 6 -13.70 -12.47 -46.45
C LEU A 6 -12.62 -11.90 -45.53
N PHE A 7 -12.99 -11.03 -44.59
CA PHE A 7 -12.02 -10.47 -43.63
C PHE A 7 -12.65 -9.98 -42.32
N PHE A 8 -13.64 -10.71 -41.78
CA PHE A 8 -14.27 -10.36 -40.49
C PHE A 8 -14.31 -11.52 -39.47
N LEU A 9 -13.57 -12.60 -39.72
CA LEU A 9 -13.57 -13.79 -38.83
C LEU A 9 -12.22 -14.10 -38.17
N LEU A 10 -11.24 -13.20 -38.22
CA LEU A 10 -9.88 -13.52 -37.74
C LEU A 10 -9.23 -12.52 -36.76
N THR A 11 -9.93 -11.47 -36.30
CA THR A 11 -9.29 -10.48 -35.41
C THR A 11 -10.23 -9.97 -34.33
N SER A 12 -10.56 -10.78 -33.33
CA SER A 12 -10.91 -10.25 -32.00
C SER A 12 -11.00 -11.40 -30.99
N PHE A 13 -10.62 -11.14 -29.74
CA PHE A 13 -10.69 -12.03 -28.57
C PHE A 13 -9.54 -13.03 -28.34
N LEU A 14 -8.30 -12.54 -28.37
CA LEU A 14 -7.26 -13.03 -27.44
C LEU A 14 -6.41 -11.84 -26.94
N VAL A 15 -7.07 -10.81 -26.41
CA VAL A 15 -6.46 -10.04 -25.33
C VAL A 15 -7.03 -10.62 -24.05
N LEU A 16 -6.45 -11.73 -23.60
CA LEU A 16 -6.52 -12.12 -22.20
C LEU A 16 -5.79 -11.02 -21.45
N GLY A 17 -6.57 -10.01 -21.06
CA GLY A 17 -6.13 -8.95 -20.18
C GLY A 17 -5.63 -9.59 -18.89
N SER A 18 -4.35 -9.41 -18.62
CA SER A 18 -3.81 -9.43 -17.27
C SER A 18 -3.77 -7.98 -16.77
N THR A 19 -4.94 -7.36 -16.60
CA THR A 19 -5.04 -6.21 -15.69
C THR A 19 -5.23 -6.74 -14.27
N GLU A 20 -4.22 -7.42 -13.75
CA GLU A 20 -4.14 -7.75 -12.33
C GLU A 20 -2.85 -7.18 -11.76
N SER A 21 -2.93 -5.93 -11.30
CA SER A 21 -2.11 -5.38 -10.22
C SER A 21 -2.79 -4.13 -9.65
N LEU A 22 -3.97 -4.33 -9.05
CA LEU A 22 -4.55 -3.39 -8.08
C LEU A 22 -4.64 -4.12 -6.73
N LYS A 23 -3.52 -4.24 -6.02
CA LYS A 23 -3.53 -4.59 -4.60
C LYS A 23 -2.37 -3.87 -3.90
N ALA A 24 -2.62 -2.61 -3.57
CA ALA A 24 -1.83 -1.88 -2.57
C ALA A 24 -2.68 -0.86 -1.77
N ASP A 25 -3.83 -0.40 -2.28
CA ASP A 25 -4.62 0.65 -1.62
C ASP A 25 -5.99 0.20 -1.08
N THR A 26 -6.10 -0.98 -0.46
CA THR A 26 -7.34 -1.36 0.25
C THR A 26 -7.43 -0.83 1.68
N LEU A 27 -6.38 -0.19 2.21
CA LEU A 27 -6.36 0.37 3.57
C LEU A 27 -7.05 1.74 3.68
N GLY A 28 -7.47 2.36 2.57
CA GLY A 28 -8.19 3.64 2.61
C GLY A 28 -7.35 4.84 3.08
N LEU A 29 -6.02 4.74 3.00
CA LEU A 29 -5.12 5.80 3.40
C LEU A 29 -5.23 7.02 2.46
N PRO A 30 -5.02 8.25 2.96
CA PRO A 30 -4.91 9.42 2.09
C PRO A 30 -3.79 9.25 1.07
N LYS A 31 -4.06 9.62 -0.19
CA LYS A 31 -3.16 9.39 -1.32
C LYS A 31 -1.76 10.00 -1.14
N GLU A 32 -1.67 11.11 -0.42
CA GLU A 32 -0.44 11.83 -0.19
C GLU A 32 0.32 11.33 1.05
N PHE A 33 -0.29 10.48 1.89
CA PHE A 33 0.41 9.88 3.02
C PHE A 33 1.42 8.84 2.51
N CYS A 34 2.67 8.94 2.94
CA CYS A 34 3.78 8.15 2.39
C CYS A 34 4.51 7.31 3.44
N GLY A 35 3.88 7.07 4.60
CA GLY A 35 4.39 6.16 5.61
C GLY A 35 4.34 4.70 5.14
N ARG A 36 5.20 3.85 5.72
CA ARG A 36 5.28 2.41 5.42
C ARG A 36 5.00 1.56 6.64
N SER A 37 4.50 0.36 6.42
CA SER A 37 4.21 -0.64 7.47
C SER A 37 5.19 -1.82 7.36
N THR A 38 5.69 -2.34 8.48
CA THR A 38 6.46 -3.59 8.49
C THR A 38 5.55 -4.80 8.34
N GLY A 39 4.32 -4.70 8.83
CA GLY A 39 3.33 -5.78 8.78
C GLY A 39 3.54 -6.87 9.82
N GLU A 40 4.29 -6.60 10.89
CA GLU A 40 4.50 -7.56 11.98
C GLU A 40 3.19 -8.04 12.60
N ALA A 41 3.16 -9.31 12.99
CA ALA A 41 1.98 -9.91 13.60
C ALA A 41 1.59 -9.23 14.92
N CYS A 42 0.31 -8.92 15.08
CA CYS A 42 -0.22 -8.25 16.27
C CYS A 42 -1.58 -8.81 16.69
N LYS A 43 -1.98 -8.52 17.93
CA LYS A 43 -3.31 -8.82 18.46
C LYS A 43 -4.12 -7.57 18.76
N THR A 44 -3.45 -6.49 19.18
CA THR A 44 -4.05 -5.21 19.54
C THR A 44 -3.21 -4.06 19.00
N ASP A 45 -3.80 -2.87 18.86
CA ASP A 45 -3.08 -1.65 18.45
C ASP A 45 -1.87 -1.37 19.36
N THR A 46 -1.95 -1.76 20.62
CA THR A 46 -0.87 -1.56 21.59
C THR A 46 0.36 -2.44 21.33
N ASP A 47 0.25 -3.46 20.48
CA ASP A 47 1.39 -4.26 20.02
C ASP A 47 2.20 -3.53 18.94
N CYS A 48 1.67 -2.45 18.38
CA CYS A 48 2.29 -1.65 17.32
C CYS A 48 2.83 -0.33 17.88
N GLN A 49 3.77 0.25 17.15
CA GLN A 49 4.39 1.53 17.46
C GLN A 49 4.83 2.26 16.19
N THR A 50 4.77 3.58 16.24
CA THR A 50 5.44 4.43 15.25
C THR A 50 6.96 4.41 15.49
N GLY A 51 7.71 4.27 14.41
CA GLY A 51 9.17 4.26 14.38
C GLY A 51 9.69 4.92 13.10
N GLY A 52 10.94 4.63 12.74
CA GLY A 52 11.68 5.43 11.77
C GLY A 52 12.15 6.76 12.39
N CYS A 53 13.16 7.39 11.81
CA CYS A 53 13.70 8.63 12.35
C CYS A 53 12.70 9.79 12.27
N SER A 54 11.82 9.78 11.26
CA SER A 54 10.85 10.83 10.99
C SER A 54 9.41 10.41 11.34
N GLY A 55 9.23 9.28 12.02
CA GLY A 55 7.91 8.74 12.39
C GLY A 55 7.14 8.10 11.24
N GLU A 56 7.84 7.69 10.18
CA GLU A 56 7.25 7.21 8.93
C GLU A 56 6.96 5.70 8.90
N VAL A 57 7.42 4.95 9.90
CA VAL A 57 7.27 3.49 9.94
C VAL A 57 6.24 3.09 10.99
N CYS A 58 5.22 2.32 10.61
CA CYS A 58 4.40 1.58 11.56
C CYS A 58 4.97 0.17 11.71
N GLN A 59 5.41 -0.18 12.92
CA GLN A 59 6.10 -1.43 13.22
C GLN A 59 5.57 -2.06 14.50
N GLY A 60 5.85 -3.35 14.70
CA GLY A 60 5.59 -4.03 15.97
C GLY A 60 6.58 -3.60 17.06
N LYS A 61 6.12 -3.57 18.31
CA LYS A 61 6.98 -3.26 19.47
C LYS A 61 8.06 -4.32 19.74
N LYS A 62 7.84 -5.54 19.27
CA LYS A 62 8.77 -6.66 19.45
C LYS A 62 9.80 -6.77 18.33
N GLU A 63 9.62 -6.03 17.25
CA GLU A 63 10.61 -5.95 16.18
C GLU A 63 11.85 -5.19 16.65
N LYS A 64 12.99 -5.48 16.03
CA LYS A 64 14.13 -4.57 16.14
C LYS A 64 13.72 -3.23 15.53
N PRO A 65 14.05 -2.08 16.16
CA PRO A 65 13.68 -0.78 15.62
C PRO A 65 14.18 -0.62 14.18
N VAL A 66 13.27 -0.32 13.26
CA VAL A 66 13.63 0.05 11.89
C VAL A 66 14.24 1.45 11.93
N ILE A 67 15.54 1.52 11.64
CA ILE A 67 16.28 2.78 11.50
C ILE A 67 16.22 3.20 10.04
N THR A 68 15.73 4.42 9.81
CA THR A 68 15.64 5.05 8.49
C THR A 68 16.51 6.30 8.44
N ILE A 69 16.68 6.86 7.25
CA ILE A 69 17.33 8.15 7.09
C ILE A 69 16.43 9.23 7.69
N CYS A 70 17.01 10.11 8.49
CA CYS A 70 16.33 11.27 9.06
C CYS A 70 16.10 12.33 7.99
N GLU A 71 14.98 12.24 7.27
CA GLU A 71 14.57 13.24 6.29
C GLU A 71 13.22 13.85 6.66
N TYR A 72 13.10 15.16 6.47
CA TYR A 72 11.81 15.82 6.62
C TYR A 72 11.00 15.65 5.33
N ARG A 73 9.84 15.00 5.44
CA ARG A 73 8.80 14.98 4.40
C ARG A 73 7.44 15.23 5.02
N ALA A 74 6.68 16.15 4.42
CA ALA A 74 5.34 16.46 4.90
C ALA A 74 4.43 15.22 4.94
N CYS A 75 4.62 14.29 4.00
CA CYS A 75 3.83 13.06 3.90
C CYS A 75 4.07 12.01 5.00
N TYR A 76 5.06 12.21 5.89
CA TYR A 76 5.29 11.36 7.07
C TYR A 76 4.45 11.78 8.29
N ARG A 77 3.83 12.95 8.24
CA ARG A 77 3.04 13.49 9.35
C ARG A 77 1.68 12.82 9.48
N ALA A 78 1.64 11.66 10.15
CA ALA A 78 0.44 10.86 10.35
C ALA A 78 -0.75 11.68 10.91
N ASP A 79 -0.48 12.62 11.83
CA ASP A 79 -1.48 13.52 12.42
C ASP A 79 -2.16 14.42 11.38
N SER A 80 -1.41 14.92 10.41
CA SER A 80 -1.92 15.79 9.34
C SER A 80 -2.84 15.04 8.38
N PHE A 81 -2.64 13.73 8.27
CA PHE A 81 -3.42 12.82 7.44
C PHE A 81 -4.50 12.05 8.21
N ARG A 82 -4.63 12.27 9.53
CA ARG A 82 -5.54 11.55 10.43
C ARG A 82 -5.34 10.03 10.42
N VAL A 83 -4.14 9.58 10.06
CA VAL A 83 -3.78 8.15 10.04
C VAL A 83 -3.12 7.75 11.34
N LYS A 84 -3.27 6.48 11.72
CA LYS A 84 -2.73 5.93 12.97
C LYS A 84 -2.03 4.61 12.71
N CYS A 85 -0.96 4.36 13.47
CA CYS A 85 -0.33 3.05 13.49
C CYS A 85 -1.10 2.13 14.46
N GLY A 86 -1.60 1.01 13.96
CA GLY A 86 -2.41 0.07 14.73
C GLY A 86 -2.37 -1.35 14.18
N CYS A 87 -3.17 -2.22 14.78
CA CYS A 87 -3.25 -3.63 14.41
C CYS A 87 -4.45 -3.87 13.49
N VAL A 88 -4.17 -3.93 12.18
CA VAL A 88 -5.19 -4.11 11.15
C VAL A 88 -4.97 -5.46 10.49
N GLU A 89 -6.03 -6.27 10.43
CA GLU A 89 -5.96 -7.63 9.87
C GLU A 89 -4.81 -8.47 10.48
N LYS A 90 -4.59 -8.33 11.80
CA LYS A 90 -3.53 -8.99 12.58
C LYS A 90 -2.10 -8.59 12.17
N LYS A 91 -1.92 -7.44 11.52
CA LYS A 91 -0.63 -6.87 11.14
C LYS A 91 -0.50 -5.42 11.59
N CYS A 92 0.69 -5.03 12.04
CA CYS A 92 0.97 -3.62 12.34
C CYS A 92 1.02 -2.81 11.06
N GLN A 93 0.04 -1.91 10.89
CA GLN A 93 -0.17 -1.12 9.68
C GLN A 93 -0.71 0.26 10.00
N TRP A 94 -0.46 1.21 9.09
CA TRP A 94 -1.16 2.49 9.04
C TRP A 94 -2.62 2.28 8.62
N ASN A 95 -3.57 2.95 9.30
CA ASN A 95 -4.99 3.05 8.92
C ASN A 95 -5.57 4.45 9.13
#